data_AF-A0A924X2U7-F1
#
_entry.id   AF-A0A924X2U7-F1
#
_cell.length_a   1.000
_cell.length_b   1.000
_cell.length_c   1.000
_cell.angle_alpha   90.00
_cell.angle_beta   90.00
_cell.angle_gamma   90.00
#
_symmetry.space_group_name_H-M   'P 1'
#
loop_
_entity.id
_entity.type
_entity.pdbx_description
1 polymer ?
#
loop_
_entity_poly.entity_id
_entity_poly.type
_entity_poly.pdbx_seq_one_letter_code
_entity_poly.pdbx_strand_id
1 'polypeptide(L)'
;MSQPASAMQVGLSSMQRCTSQYKQELLGVKPQARALTAEQQRIQVLEAENRQLKRDNDLLKKASAFFAIEMQANNKSSRSN
;
A
#
# COMPACT_ATOMS: atom_id res chain seq x y z
N MET A 1 7.44 37.82 25.35
CA MET A 1 8.18 37.40 24.14
C MET A 1 7.90 35.92 23.89
N SER A 2 6.83 35.58 23.17
CA SER A 2 6.46 34.18 22.85
C SER A 2 5.91 34.08 21.43
N GLN A 3 6.81 33.97 20.47
CA GLN A 3 6.54 33.42 19.14
C GLN A 3 7.87 32.82 18.66
N PRO A 4 7.88 31.53 18.28
CA PRO A 4 7.14 31.08 17.10
C PRO A 4 6.46 29.70 17.29
N ALA A 5 5.17 29.70 17.66
CA ALA A 5 4.27 28.57 17.39
C ALA A 5 3.43 28.80 16.11
N SER A 6 3.70 29.89 15.40
CA SER A 6 2.83 30.42 14.34
C SER A 6 3.33 30.15 12.91
N ALA A 7 4.55 29.63 12.73
CA ALA A 7 5.13 29.41 11.40
C ALA A 7 4.97 27.97 10.88
N MET A 8 4.64 27.03 11.75
CA MET A 8 4.29 25.66 11.40
C MET A 8 2.99 25.37 12.12
N GLN A 9 1.97 24.87 11.41
CA GLN A 9 0.66 24.51 11.94
C GLN A 9 0.74 23.27 12.85
N VAL A 10 1.58 23.32 13.88
CA VAL A 10 1.79 22.31 14.90
C VAL A 10 1.33 22.89 16.23
N GLY A 11 0.23 22.33 16.76
CA GLY A 11 -0.29 22.74 18.05
C GLY A 11 0.75 22.61 19.17
N LEU A 12 0.58 23.39 20.24
CA LEU A 12 1.42 23.38 21.45
C LEU A 12 1.76 21.96 21.95
N SER A 13 0.81 21.03 21.85
CA SER A 13 0.96 19.61 22.22
C SER A 13 1.99 18.87 21.37
N SER A 14 2.10 19.17 20.07
CA SER A 14 3.10 18.59 19.17
C SER A 14 4.51 19.08 19.50
N MET A 15 4.67 20.38 19.83
CA MET A 15 5.96 20.91 20.26
C MET A 15 6.39 20.36 21.63
N GLN A 16 5.46 20.24 22.57
CA GLN A 16 5.71 19.59 23.87
C GLN A 16 6.15 18.13 23.70
N ARG A 17 5.53 17.40 22.77
CA ARG A 17 5.91 16.03 22.45
C ARG A 17 7.31 15.94 21.83
N CYS A 18 7.64 16.80 20.87
CA CYS A 18 8.97 16.83 20.27
C CYS A 18 10.06 17.18 21.28
N THR A 19 9.82 18.17 22.15
CA THR A 19 10.80 18.56 23.18
C THR A 19 10.99 17.47 24.25
N SER A 20 9.92 16.76 24.63
CA SER A 20 10.02 15.59 25.51
C SER A 20 10.80 14.45 24.85
N GLN A 21 10.51 14.17 23.57
CA GLN A 21 11.19 13.14 22.79
C GLN A 21 12.69 13.44 22.62
N TYR A 22 13.04 14.70 22.35
CA TYR A 22 14.43 15.16 22.24
C TYR A 22 15.20 15.01 23.56
N LYS A 23 14.57 15.31 24.70
CA LYS A 23 15.16 15.08 26.03
C LYS A 23 15.40 13.60 26.31
N GLN A 24 14.51 12.72 25.84
CA GLN A 24 14.68 11.27 25.95
C GLN A 24 15.83 10.75 25.08
N GLU A 25 15.98 11.27 23.85
CA GLU A 25 17.10 10.95 22.95
C GLU A 25 18.46 11.35 23.55
N LEU A 26 18.54 12.52 24.19
CA LEU A 26 19.72 12.99 24.94
C LEU A 26 20.12 12.05 26.08
N LEU A 27 19.15 11.35 26.68
CA LEU A 27 19.38 10.34 27.73
C LEU A 27 19.67 8.95 27.16
N GLY A 28 19.88 8.83 25.84
CA GLY A 28 20.14 7.56 25.15
C GLY A 28 18.90 6.68 24.98
N VAL A 29 17.71 7.17 25.34
CA VAL A 29 16.44 6.50 25.08
C VAL A 29 16.10 6.72 23.61
N LYS A 30 16.46 5.75 22.77
CA LYS A 30 16.08 5.79 21.36
C LYS A 30 14.56 5.84 21.26
N PRO A 31 13.97 6.78 20.50
CA PRO A 31 12.56 6.69 20.15
C PRO A 31 12.38 5.31 19.53
N GLN A 32 11.41 4.56 20.05
CA GLN A 32 10.91 3.40 19.36
C GLN A 32 10.14 3.93 18.15
N ALA A 33 10.86 4.42 17.13
CA ALA A 33 10.34 4.59 15.79
C ALA A 33 9.58 3.30 15.52
N ARG A 34 8.28 3.40 15.20
CA ARG A 34 7.39 2.23 15.08
C ARG A 34 8.05 1.24 14.12
N ALA A 35 8.81 0.30 14.66
CA ALA A 35 9.25 -0.87 13.94
C ALA A 35 7.96 -1.45 13.38
N LEU A 36 7.94 -1.73 12.06
CA LEU A 36 6.76 -2.28 11.39
C LEU A 36 6.17 -3.35 12.30
N THR A 37 5.00 -3.07 12.86
CA THR A 37 4.39 -3.99 13.82
C THR A 37 4.13 -5.30 13.08
N ALA A 38 4.14 -6.44 13.78
CA ALA A 38 3.91 -7.74 13.13
C ALA A 38 2.62 -7.74 12.28
N GLU A 39 1.61 -6.99 12.72
CA GLU A 39 0.39 -6.75 11.96
C GLU A 39 0.63 -5.97 10.66
N GLN A 40 1.41 -4.89 10.68
CA GLN A 40 1.75 -4.13 9.47
C GLN A 40 2.57 -4.95 8.47
N GLN A 41 3.46 -5.82 8.95
CA GLN A 41 4.21 -6.74 8.09
C GLN A 41 3.25 -7.74 7.42
N ARG A 42 2.31 -8.29 8.20
CA ARG A 42 1.28 -9.20 7.68
C ARG A 42 0.39 -8.52 6.64
N ILE A 43 -0.02 -7.28 6.89
CA ILE A 43 -0.79 -6.47 5.92
C ILE A 43 0.00 -6.30 4.62
N GLN A 44 1.29 -5.95 4.67
CA GLN A 44 2.09 -5.80 3.44
C GLN A 44 2.19 -7.09 2.63
N VAL A 45 2.39 -8.23 3.30
CA VAL A 45 2.42 -9.55 2.63
C VAL A 45 1.07 -9.85 1.97
N LEU A 46 -0.03 -9.68 2.71
CA LEU A 46 -1.38 -9.91 2.19
C LEU A 46 -1.72 -8.98 1.03
N GLU A 47 -1.32 -7.71 1.09
CA GLU A 47 -1.51 -6.78 -0.02
C GLU A 47 -0.70 -7.18 -1.27
N ALA A 48 0.53 -7.66 -1.09
CA ALA A 48 1.36 -8.14 -2.19
C ALA A 48 0.74 -9.36 -2.88
N GLU A 49 0.25 -10.32 -2.08
CA GLU A 49 -0.45 -11.50 -2.58
C GLU A 49 -1.74 -11.10 -3.32
N ASN A 50 -2.55 -10.21 -2.74
CA ASN A 50 -3.78 -9.73 -3.38
C ASN A 50 -3.50 -9.04 -4.72
N ARG A 51 -2.42 -8.26 -4.83
CA ARG A 51 -1.98 -7.64 -6.09
C ARG A 51 -1.53 -8.67 -7.13
N GLN A 52 -0.89 -9.77 -6.71
CA GLN A 52 -0.51 -10.85 -7.62
C GLN A 52 -1.77 -11.57 -8.14
N LEU A 53 -2.66 -11.99 -7.23
CA LEU A 53 -3.91 -12.67 -7.58
C LEU A 53 -4.80 -11.86 -8.54
N LYS A 54 -4.89 -10.54 -8.33
CA LYS A 54 -5.65 -9.67 -9.24
C LYS A 54 -5.06 -9.66 -10.65
N ARG A 55 -3.73 -9.55 -10.77
CA ARG A 55 -3.05 -9.59 -12.08
C ARG A 55 -3.26 -10.92 -12.78
N ASP A 56 -3.15 -12.03 -12.06
CA ASP A 56 -3.35 -13.37 -12.63
C ASP A 56 -4.81 -13.56 -13.08
N ASN A 57 -5.78 -13.09 -12.28
CA ASN A 57 -7.19 -13.14 -12.67
C ASN A 57 -7.49 -12.31 -13.93
N ASP A 58 -6.90 -11.11 -14.03
CA ASP A 58 -7.05 -10.27 -15.21
C ASP A 58 -6.43 -10.91 -16.46
N LEU A 59 -5.27 -11.55 -16.32
CA LEU A 59 -4.65 -12.31 -17.40
C LEU A 59 -5.53 -13.48 -17.85
N LEU A 60 -6.06 -14.26 -16.91
CA LEU A 60 -6.96 -15.38 -17.18
C LEU A 60 -8.25 -14.93 -17.89
N LYS A 61 -8.82 -13.79 -17.48
CA LYS A 61 -10.00 -13.21 -18.14
C LYS A 61 -9.69 -12.82 -19.60
N LYS A 62 -8.55 -12.18 -19.84
CA LYS A 62 -8.12 -11.82 -21.21
C LYS A 62 -7.91 -13.05 -22.08
N ALA A 63 -7.23 -14.07 -21.55
CA ALA A 63 -7.01 -15.34 -22.25
C ALA A 63 -8.35 -16.03 -22.57
N SER A 64 -9.24 -16.13 -21.58
CA SER A 64 -10.58 -16.72 -21.76
C SER A 64 -11.39 -16.00 -22.83
N ALA A 65 -11.36 -14.66 -22.84
CA ALA A 65 -12.03 -13.85 -23.86
C ALA A 65 -11.44 -14.10 -25.25
N PHE A 66 -10.11 -14.16 -25.36
CA PHE A 66 -9.42 -14.47 -26.62
C PHE A 66 -9.85 -15.84 -27.17
N PHE A 67 -9.80 -16.89 -26.35
CA PHE A 67 -10.20 -18.24 -26.78
C PHE A 67 -11.68 -18.31 -27.17
N ALA A 68 -12.56 -17.63 -26.44
CA ALA A 68 -13.98 -17.58 -26.78
C ALA A 68 -14.21 -16.95 -28.17
N ILE A 69 -13.47 -15.90 -28.52
CA ILE A 69 -13.52 -15.26 -29.83
C ILE A 69 -12.98 -16.19 -30.92
N GLU A 70 -11.81 -16.80 -30.69
CA GLU A 70 -11.17 -17.71 -31.65
C GLU A 70 -12.06 -18.93 -31.96
N MET A 71 -12.68 -19.52 -30.93
CA MET A 71 -13.60 -20.65 -31.09
C MET A 71 -14.84 -20.27 -31.90
N GLN A 72 -15.38 -19.06 -31.70
CA GLN A 72 -16.52 -18.56 -32.48
C GLN A 72 -16.14 -18.32 -33.95
N ALA A 73 -14.94 -17.81 -34.22
CA ALA A 73 -14.45 -17.58 -35.58
C ALA A 73 -14.30 -18.90 -36.35
N ASN A 74 -13.71 -19.93 -35.73
CA ASN A 74 -13.52 -21.25 -36.36
C ASN A 74 -14.85 -21.98 -36.63
N ASN A 75 -15.85 -21.83 -35.76
CA ASN A 75 -17.17 -22.41 -35.98
C ASN A 75 -17.91 -21.78 -37.18
N LYS A 76 -17.71 -20.48 -37.44
CA LYS A 76 -18.33 -19.80 -38.59
C LYS A 76 -17.70 -20.23 -39.93
N SER A 77 -16.38 -20.39 -40.00
CA SER A 77 -15.72 -20.90 -41.22
C SER A 77 -16.15 -22.34 -41.54
N SER A 78 -16.39 -23.16 -40.52
CA SER A 78 -16.85 -24.54 -40.67
C SER A 78 -18.30 -24.67 -41.18
N ARG A 79 -19.14 -23.66 -40.93
CA ARG A 79 -20.55 -23.62 -41.37
C ARG A 79 -20.77 -23.03 -42.77
N SER A 80 -19.74 -22.40 -43.34
CA SER A 80 -19.81 -21.72 -44.64
C SER A 80 -19.25 -22.53 -45.82
N ASN A 81 -18.84 -23.79 -45.57
CA ASN A 81 -18.42 -24.76 -46.59
C ASN A 81 -19.51 -25.81 -46.84
#